data_AF-A0A7V5BD69-F1
#
_entry.id   AF-A0A7V5BD69-F1
#
_cell.length_a   1.000
_cell.length_b   1.000
_cell.length_c   1.000
_cell.angle_alpha   90.00
_cell.angle_beta   90.00
_cell.angle_gamma   90.00
#
_symmetry.space_group_name_H-M   'P 1'
#
loop_
_entity.id
_entity.type
_entity.pdbx_description
1 polymer ?
#
loop_
_entity_poly.entity_id
_entity_poly.type
_entity_poly.pdbx_seq_one_letter_code
_entity_poly.pdbx_strand_id
1 'polypeptide(L)'
;FQGVYLDWVEAYDDDKVIEKAKMDHVSPAEEMIDFIGKIRQRGRSLDPDFVAIAQNAPYLLDANPTAYKNVIDAISTEDTWYYGEGDADWDSDQAGDLLGGERQTGAYSTDNRIEQNKKYLDLQIPVFTVDYCISKTKATATYQESRKNGFIPLVTRVALSRITETPPF
;
A
#
# COMPACT_ATOMS: atom_id res chain seq x y z
N PHE A 1 13.48 -4.12 15.28
CA PHE A 1 12.13 -3.89 14.72
C PHE A 1 11.36 -5.19 14.80
N GLN A 2 10.07 -5.16 15.14
CA GLN A 2 9.21 -6.35 15.16
C GLN A 2 8.74 -6.76 13.75
N GLY A 3 9.23 -6.10 12.70
CA GLY A 3 8.80 -6.34 11.34
C GLY A 3 9.42 -5.38 10.35
N VAL A 4 8.90 -5.45 9.12
CA VAL A 4 9.29 -4.61 8.00
C VAL A 4 8.05 -4.15 7.23
N TYR A 5 8.13 -2.94 6.70
CA TYR A 5 7.17 -2.36 5.79
C TYR A 5 7.86 -2.22 4.42
N LEU A 6 7.34 -2.91 3.42
CA LEU A 6 8.01 -3.17 2.14
C LEU A 6 7.45 -2.25 1.07
N ASP A 7 8.20 -1.21 0.77
CA ASP A 7 7.93 -0.30 -0.35
C ASP A 7 8.41 -0.90 -1.69
N TRP A 8 7.94 -0.35 -2.80
CA TRP A 8 8.29 -0.75 -4.17
C TRP A 8 7.95 -2.22 -4.50
N VAL A 9 6.93 -2.77 -3.87
CA VAL A 9 6.38 -4.09 -4.27
C VAL A 9 5.90 -4.04 -5.72
N GLU A 10 5.40 -2.89 -6.19
CA GLU A 10 4.93 -2.65 -7.56
C GLU A 10 6.02 -2.80 -8.62
N ALA A 11 7.30 -2.92 -8.23
CA ALA A 11 8.39 -3.14 -9.17
C ALA A 11 8.20 -4.40 -10.03
N TYR A 12 7.38 -5.38 -9.62
CA TYR A 12 7.06 -6.53 -10.47
C TYR A 12 6.31 -6.14 -11.76
N ASP A 13 5.62 -4.99 -11.76
CA ASP A 13 4.80 -4.49 -12.84
C ASP A 13 5.52 -3.41 -13.68
N ASP A 14 6.80 -3.12 -13.38
CA ASP A 14 7.63 -2.24 -14.20
C ASP A 14 7.96 -2.91 -15.54
N ASP A 15 7.84 -2.16 -16.63
CA ASP A 15 8.05 -2.66 -18.00
C ASP A 15 9.42 -3.36 -18.16
N LYS A 16 10.50 -2.83 -17.57
CA LYS A 16 11.84 -3.42 -17.69
C LYS A 16 11.96 -4.70 -16.88
N VAL A 17 11.29 -4.76 -15.73
CA VAL A 17 11.24 -5.99 -14.91
C VAL A 17 10.44 -7.06 -15.64
N ILE A 18 9.31 -6.72 -16.25
CA ILE A 18 8.51 -7.63 -17.07
C ILE A 18 9.32 -8.13 -18.28
N GLU A 19 10.00 -7.24 -19.01
CA GLU A 19 10.85 -7.61 -20.14
C GLU A 19 11.97 -8.57 -19.72
N LYS A 20 12.62 -8.30 -18.59
CA LYS A 20 13.66 -9.16 -18.05
C LYS A 20 13.12 -10.51 -17.60
N ALA A 21 12.01 -10.54 -16.87
CA ALA A 21 11.35 -11.77 -16.42
C ALA A 21 10.94 -12.65 -17.62
N LYS A 22 10.48 -12.02 -18.72
CA LYS A 22 10.16 -12.72 -19.97
C LYS A 22 11.39 -13.38 -20.60
N MET A 23 12.54 -12.70 -20.62
CA MET A 23 13.80 -13.27 -21.12
C MET A 23 14.29 -14.43 -20.26
N ASP A 24 14.04 -14.36 -18.94
CA ASP A 24 14.46 -15.38 -17.97
C ASP A 24 13.41 -16.49 -17.79
N HIS A 25 12.28 -16.40 -18.49
CA HIS A 25 11.15 -17.34 -18.43
C HIS A 25 10.55 -17.52 -17.02
N VAL A 26 10.48 -16.42 -16.25
CA VAL A 26 9.86 -16.37 -14.92
C VAL A 26 8.67 -15.42 -14.88
N SER A 27 7.80 -15.57 -13.88
CA SER A 27 6.70 -14.63 -13.61
C SER A 27 7.18 -13.58 -12.62
N PRO A 28 7.20 -12.27 -12.97
CA PRO A 28 7.68 -11.25 -12.06
C PRO A 28 6.82 -11.16 -10.79
N ALA A 29 5.52 -11.41 -10.89
CA ALA A 29 4.62 -11.47 -9.75
C ALA A 29 4.97 -12.64 -8.80
N GLU A 30 5.22 -13.84 -9.33
CA GLU A 30 5.61 -14.99 -8.49
C GLU A 30 6.98 -14.75 -7.85
N GLU A 31 7.93 -14.15 -8.56
CA GLU A 31 9.25 -13.80 -8.02
C GLU A 31 9.14 -12.75 -6.89
N MET A 32 8.24 -11.77 -7.02
CA MET A 32 7.98 -10.80 -5.94
C MET A 32 7.35 -11.47 -4.72
N ILE A 33 6.38 -12.37 -4.91
CA ILE A 33 5.77 -13.14 -3.82
C ILE A 33 6.82 -13.99 -3.10
N ASP A 34 7.68 -14.69 -3.84
CA ASP A 34 8.77 -15.49 -3.28
C ASP A 34 9.80 -14.61 -2.55
N PHE A 35 10.14 -13.45 -3.10
CA PHE A 35 11.07 -12.51 -2.47
C PHE A 35 10.54 -12.00 -1.12
N ILE A 36 9.27 -11.58 -1.06
CA ILE A 36 8.60 -11.20 0.19
C ILE A 36 8.60 -12.38 1.17
N GLY A 37 8.30 -13.59 0.68
CA GLY A 37 8.34 -14.82 1.46
C GLY A 37 9.71 -15.09 2.10
N LYS A 38 10.80 -14.92 1.35
CA LYS A 38 12.18 -15.05 1.84
C LYS A 38 12.52 -14.00 2.89
N ILE A 39 12.09 -12.74 2.72
CA ILE A 39 12.28 -11.68 3.72
C ILE A 39 11.56 -12.07 5.02
N ARG A 40 10.28 -12.45 4.94
CA ARG A 40 9.48 -12.85 6.10
C ARG A 40 10.05 -14.07 6.80
N GLN A 41 10.44 -15.10 6.05
CA GLN A 41 11.08 -16.29 6.60
C GLN A 41 12.37 -15.93 7.34
N ARG A 42 13.20 -15.06 6.75
CA ARG A 42 14.44 -14.62 7.39
C ARG A 42 14.14 -13.83 8.67
N GLY A 43 13.19 -12.90 8.65
CA GLY A 43 12.74 -12.18 9.83
C GLY A 43 12.28 -13.13 10.92
N ARG A 44 11.43 -14.12 10.59
CA ARG A 44 10.91 -15.12 11.53
C ARG A 44 11.94 -16.10 12.08
N SER A 45 13.03 -16.32 11.36
CA SER A 45 14.17 -17.09 11.88
C SER A 45 14.90 -16.38 13.02
N LEU A 46 14.74 -15.05 13.14
CA LEU A 46 15.36 -14.22 14.18
C LEU A 46 14.36 -13.83 15.27
N ASP A 47 13.11 -13.56 14.89
CA ASP A 47 12.01 -13.20 15.78
C ASP A 47 10.72 -13.87 15.28
N PRO A 48 10.20 -14.91 15.96
CA PRO A 48 8.99 -15.62 15.53
C PRO A 48 7.77 -14.74 15.28
N ASP A 49 7.70 -13.58 15.95
CA ASP A 49 6.61 -12.61 15.83
C ASP A 49 6.85 -11.57 14.72
N PHE A 50 7.91 -11.73 13.91
CA PHE A 50 8.24 -10.81 12.83
C PHE A 50 7.11 -10.70 11.80
N VAL A 51 6.67 -9.45 11.57
CA VAL A 51 5.63 -9.13 10.59
C VAL A 51 6.20 -8.56 9.29
N ALA A 52 5.60 -8.93 8.16
CA ALA A 52 5.87 -8.32 6.86
C ALA A 52 4.62 -7.62 6.32
N ILE A 53 4.72 -6.30 6.10
CA ILE A 53 3.64 -5.49 5.55
C ILE A 53 4.04 -5.05 4.14
N ALA A 54 3.26 -5.41 3.13
CA ALA A 54 3.48 -4.92 1.76
C ALA A 54 2.85 -3.53 1.58
N GLN A 55 3.50 -2.65 0.82
CA GLN A 55 2.97 -1.35 0.43
C GLN A 55 2.58 -1.36 -1.06
N ASN A 56 1.41 -0.79 -1.33
CA ASN A 56 0.75 -0.71 -2.63
C ASN A 56 0.63 -2.06 -3.34
N ALA A 57 0.71 -2.12 -4.68
CA ALA A 57 0.57 -3.37 -5.46
C ALA A 57 -0.65 -4.24 -5.06
N PRO A 58 -1.86 -3.68 -4.85
CA PRO A 58 -2.96 -4.45 -4.28
C PRO A 58 -3.44 -5.58 -5.22
N TYR A 59 -3.07 -5.55 -6.49
CA TYR A 59 -3.39 -6.57 -7.49
C TYR A 59 -2.44 -7.78 -7.47
N LEU A 60 -1.32 -7.73 -6.74
CA LEU A 60 -0.42 -8.88 -6.60
C LEU A 60 -1.12 -10.09 -5.97
N LEU A 61 -2.14 -9.84 -5.14
CA LEU A 61 -3.02 -10.88 -4.61
C LEU A 61 -3.67 -11.71 -5.71
N ASP A 62 -4.09 -11.11 -6.83
CA ASP A 62 -4.81 -11.81 -7.89
C ASP A 62 -3.89 -12.73 -8.71
N ALA A 63 -2.57 -12.50 -8.70
CA ALA A 63 -1.61 -13.36 -9.38
C ALA A 63 -1.53 -14.74 -8.74
N ASN A 64 -1.49 -14.79 -7.40
CA ASN A 64 -1.47 -16.05 -6.64
C ASN A 64 -2.05 -15.87 -5.23
N PRO A 65 -3.39 -15.87 -5.08
CA PRO A 65 -4.03 -15.57 -3.79
C PRO A 65 -3.63 -16.54 -2.68
N THR A 66 -3.35 -17.80 -3.04
CA THR A 66 -2.99 -18.84 -2.08
C THR A 66 -1.57 -18.64 -1.54
N ALA A 67 -0.61 -18.32 -2.40
CA ALA A 67 0.76 -18.06 -1.95
C ALA A 67 0.85 -16.69 -1.26
N TYR A 68 0.27 -15.65 -1.85
CA TYR A 68 0.49 -14.28 -1.39
C TYR A 68 -0.04 -14.05 0.04
N LYS A 69 -1.23 -14.56 0.37
CA LYS A 69 -1.78 -14.44 1.72
C LYS A 69 -0.89 -15.04 2.82
N ASN A 70 0.02 -15.95 2.47
CA ASN A 70 0.88 -16.62 3.44
C ASN A 70 2.22 -15.91 3.64
N VAL A 71 2.58 -14.94 2.78
CA VAL A 71 3.88 -14.25 2.83
C VAL A 71 3.80 -12.83 3.38
N ILE A 72 2.60 -12.26 3.52
CA ILE A 72 2.35 -10.98 4.19
C ILE A 72 1.50 -11.18 5.44
N ASP A 73 1.62 -10.25 6.37
CA ASP A 73 0.78 -10.18 7.57
C ASP A 73 -0.20 -8.98 7.51
N ALA A 74 0.03 -8.01 6.61
CA ALA A 74 -0.88 -6.93 6.25
C ALA A 74 -0.54 -6.34 4.87
N ILE A 75 -1.46 -5.57 4.31
CA ILE A 75 -1.24 -4.70 3.14
C ILE A 75 -1.43 -3.25 3.55
N SER A 76 -0.71 -2.34 2.90
CA SER A 76 -1.01 -0.92 2.96
C SER A 76 -1.13 -0.33 1.58
N THR A 77 -2.06 0.61 1.37
CA THR A 77 -2.22 1.30 0.09
C THR A 77 -2.24 2.80 0.27
N GLU A 78 -1.51 3.51 -0.58
CA GLU A 78 -1.53 4.96 -0.65
C GLU A 78 -2.66 5.50 -1.55
N ASP A 79 -2.95 6.78 -1.41
CA ASP A 79 -3.65 7.61 -2.40
C ASP A 79 -5.10 7.17 -2.73
N THR A 80 -5.80 6.53 -1.79
CA THR A 80 -7.14 5.99 -2.07
C THR A 80 -8.16 7.10 -2.36
N TRP A 81 -8.16 8.18 -1.58
CA TRP A 81 -9.03 9.35 -1.73
C TRP A 81 -8.26 10.62 -2.10
N TYR A 82 -7.09 10.85 -1.51
CA TYR A 82 -6.27 12.04 -1.80
C TYR A 82 -4.78 11.70 -1.82
N TYR A 83 -4.08 12.32 -2.76
CA TYR A 83 -2.64 12.14 -2.93
C TYR A 83 -1.86 13.45 -2.76
N GLY A 84 -0.54 13.34 -2.70
CA GLY A 84 0.41 14.45 -2.81
C GLY A 84 1.48 14.13 -3.86
N GLU A 85 2.15 15.15 -4.39
CA GLU A 85 3.25 14.94 -5.34
C GLU A 85 4.47 14.37 -4.60
N GLY A 86 5.14 13.40 -5.24
CA GLY A 86 6.37 12.82 -4.69
C GLY A 86 7.41 13.91 -4.39
N ASP A 87 8.17 13.71 -3.32
CA ASP A 87 9.23 14.61 -2.84
C ASP A 87 8.77 16.03 -2.43
N ALA A 88 7.46 16.31 -2.37
CA ALA A 88 7.00 17.61 -1.88
C ALA A 88 7.28 17.76 -0.37
N ASP A 89 7.84 18.92 0.01
CA ASP A 89 8.08 19.28 1.40
C ASP A 89 6.79 19.37 2.23
N TRP A 90 6.90 19.22 3.56
CA TRP A 90 5.74 19.20 4.47
C TRP A 90 4.79 20.39 4.29
N ASP A 91 5.32 21.61 4.13
CA ASP A 91 4.53 22.83 4.04
C ASP A 91 4.18 23.23 2.59
N SER A 92 4.49 22.37 1.61
CA SER A 92 4.13 22.57 0.19
C SER A 92 2.63 22.43 -0.02
N ASP A 93 2.09 23.19 -0.99
CA ASP A 93 0.71 23.01 -1.45
C ASP A 93 0.50 21.71 -2.25
N GLN A 94 1.59 21.08 -2.69
CA GLN A 94 1.59 19.77 -3.33
C GLN A 94 1.68 18.61 -2.33
N ALA A 95 1.79 18.88 -1.03
CA ALA A 95 2.03 17.85 -0.02
C ALA A 95 0.81 16.96 0.29
N GLY A 96 -0.35 17.25 -0.32
CA GLY A 96 -1.59 16.51 -0.14
C GLY A 96 -2.78 17.24 -0.78
N ASP A 97 -4.00 16.78 -0.51
CA ASP A 97 -5.26 17.32 -1.00
C ASP A 97 -5.50 17.21 -2.52
N LEU A 98 -4.58 16.61 -3.27
CA LEU A 98 -4.69 16.42 -4.71
C LEU A 98 -5.64 15.25 -5.03
N LEU A 99 -6.30 15.33 -6.19
CA LEU A 99 -7.29 14.36 -6.65
C LEU A 99 -7.32 14.27 -8.19
N GLY A 100 -7.75 13.12 -8.70
CA GLY A 100 -7.83 12.84 -10.13
C GLY A 100 -6.50 12.42 -10.75
N GLY A 101 -6.39 12.62 -12.07
CA GLY A 101 -5.22 12.19 -12.86
C GLY A 101 -5.10 10.66 -12.95
N GLU A 102 -3.96 10.20 -13.47
CA GLU A 102 -3.69 8.76 -13.67
C GLU A 102 -3.73 7.99 -12.34
N ARG A 103 -3.35 8.63 -11.22
CA ARG A 103 -3.35 8.05 -9.87
C ARG A 103 -4.72 7.62 -9.35
N GLN A 104 -5.82 8.11 -9.92
CA GLN A 104 -7.19 7.82 -9.46
C GLN A 104 -8.13 7.41 -10.61
N THR A 105 -7.60 6.75 -11.63
CA THR A 105 -8.38 6.26 -12.79
C THR A 105 -8.15 4.77 -13.05
N GLY A 106 -9.05 4.16 -13.83
CA GLY A 106 -8.95 2.74 -14.19
C GLY A 106 -8.91 1.86 -12.95
N ALA A 107 -7.99 0.88 -12.92
CA ALA A 107 -7.78 0.01 -11.77
C ALA A 107 -7.48 0.79 -10.48
N TYR A 108 -6.83 1.94 -10.58
CA TYR A 108 -6.44 2.74 -9.41
C TYR A 108 -7.47 3.80 -9.00
N SER A 109 -8.70 3.76 -9.54
CA SER A 109 -9.78 4.61 -9.03
C SER A 109 -10.08 4.31 -7.55
N THR A 110 -10.65 5.28 -6.83
CA THR A 110 -11.04 5.12 -5.42
C THR A 110 -11.92 3.89 -5.22
N ASP A 111 -12.94 3.71 -6.07
CA ASP A 111 -13.87 2.58 -5.95
C ASP A 111 -13.17 1.23 -6.18
N ASN A 112 -12.28 1.15 -7.18
CA ASN A 112 -11.57 -0.08 -7.51
C ASN A 112 -10.50 -0.42 -6.45
N ARG A 113 -9.82 0.58 -5.87
CA ARG A 113 -8.92 0.37 -4.72
C ARG A 113 -9.70 -0.16 -3.51
N ILE A 114 -10.87 0.42 -3.21
CA ILE A 114 -11.73 -0.05 -2.12
C ILE A 114 -12.17 -1.50 -2.37
N GLU A 115 -12.62 -1.83 -3.58
CA GLU A 115 -13.03 -3.18 -3.94
C GLU A 115 -11.86 -4.17 -3.81
N GLN A 116 -10.70 -3.82 -4.34
CA GLN A 116 -9.50 -4.67 -4.27
C GLN A 116 -9.04 -4.87 -2.82
N ASN A 117 -9.01 -3.81 -2.01
CA ASN A 117 -8.64 -3.89 -0.61
C ASN A 117 -9.60 -4.76 0.21
N LYS A 118 -10.90 -4.79 -0.14
CA LYS A 118 -11.87 -5.67 0.53
C LYS A 118 -11.55 -7.16 0.33
N LYS A 119 -10.92 -7.56 -0.78
CA LYS A 119 -10.45 -8.95 -0.97
C LYS A 119 -9.44 -9.36 0.10
N TYR A 120 -8.60 -8.44 0.58
CA TYR A 120 -7.66 -8.71 1.67
C TYR A 120 -8.39 -8.90 3.01
N LEU A 121 -9.39 -8.06 3.29
CA LEU A 121 -10.23 -8.21 4.49
C LEU A 121 -10.98 -9.54 4.50
N ASP A 122 -11.50 -10.00 3.36
CA ASP A 122 -12.16 -11.30 3.22
C ASP A 122 -11.20 -12.48 3.54
N LEU A 123 -9.89 -12.26 3.36
CA LEU A 123 -8.82 -13.19 3.74
C LEU A 123 -8.29 -12.96 5.16
N GLN A 124 -8.94 -12.08 5.94
CA GLN A 124 -8.54 -11.66 7.29
C GLN A 124 -7.16 -11.00 7.35
N ILE A 125 -6.71 -10.40 6.24
CA ILE A 125 -5.49 -9.61 6.17
C ILE A 125 -5.85 -8.15 6.47
N PRO A 126 -5.28 -7.53 7.52
CA PRO A 126 -5.48 -6.11 7.79
C PRO A 126 -5.05 -5.22 6.61
N VAL A 127 -5.84 -4.18 6.37
CA VAL A 127 -5.58 -3.17 5.33
C VAL A 127 -5.29 -1.84 6.02
N PHE A 128 -4.07 -1.35 5.87
CA PHE A 128 -3.72 0.03 6.20
C PHE A 128 -3.97 0.92 4.99
N THR A 129 -4.41 2.16 5.21
CA THR A 129 -4.49 3.16 4.14
C THR A 129 -3.70 4.39 4.54
N VAL A 130 -2.91 4.93 3.61
CA VAL A 130 -2.24 6.21 3.80
C VAL A 130 -2.77 7.19 2.76
N ASP A 131 -3.29 8.32 3.21
CA ASP A 131 -3.81 9.35 2.32
C ASP A 131 -3.20 10.69 2.69
N TYR A 132 -2.99 11.53 1.68
CA TYR A 132 -2.28 12.79 1.84
C TYR A 132 -3.23 13.95 1.83
N CYS A 133 -3.43 14.59 2.99
CA CYS A 133 -4.30 15.74 3.17
C CYS A 133 -3.61 16.88 3.93
N ILE A 134 -3.80 18.09 3.43
CA ILE A 134 -3.45 19.34 4.11
C ILE A 134 -4.69 19.88 4.85
N SER A 135 -5.86 19.78 4.21
CA SER A 135 -7.14 20.23 4.74
C SER A 135 -7.65 19.31 5.83
N LYS A 136 -7.98 19.89 6.99
CA LYS A 136 -8.65 19.20 8.10
C LYS A 136 -9.97 18.55 7.68
N THR A 137 -10.73 19.21 6.80
CA THR A 137 -12.01 18.68 6.32
C THR A 137 -11.82 17.44 5.46
N LYS A 138 -10.86 17.49 4.51
CA LYS A 138 -10.51 16.33 3.67
C LYS A 138 -9.98 15.19 4.51
N ALA A 139 -9.04 15.48 5.42
CA ALA A 139 -8.52 14.47 6.33
C ALA A 139 -9.63 13.80 7.15
N THR A 140 -10.54 14.57 7.73
CA THR A 140 -11.67 14.03 8.51
C THR A 140 -12.57 13.13 7.65
N ALA A 141 -12.88 13.55 6.42
CA ALA A 141 -13.67 12.73 5.50
C ALA A 141 -12.95 11.42 5.14
N THR A 142 -11.65 11.48 4.89
CA THR A 142 -10.84 10.28 4.58
C THR A 142 -10.80 9.29 5.73
N TYR A 143 -10.59 9.74 6.97
CA TYR A 143 -10.66 8.83 8.12
C TYR A 143 -12.04 8.18 8.26
N GLN A 144 -13.12 8.92 8.02
CA GLN A 144 -14.49 8.39 8.08
C GLN A 144 -14.74 7.34 7.00
N GLU A 145 -14.40 7.62 5.74
CA GLU A 145 -14.63 6.68 4.64
C GLU A 145 -13.71 5.46 4.71
N SER A 146 -12.45 5.62 5.13
CA SER A 146 -11.52 4.50 5.34
C SER A 146 -12.03 3.55 6.42
N ARG A 147 -12.41 4.08 7.60
CA ARG A 147 -12.95 3.27 8.71
C ARG A 147 -14.28 2.60 8.35
N LYS A 148 -15.14 3.27 7.58
CA LYS A 148 -16.41 2.72 7.08
C LYS A 148 -16.21 1.49 6.18
N ASN A 149 -15.07 1.41 5.49
CA ASN A 149 -14.71 0.25 4.67
C ASN A 149 -13.92 -0.82 5.44
N GLY A 150 -13.70 -0.65 6.75
CA GLY A 150 -13.00 -1.62 7.59
C GLY A 150 -11.47 -1.51 7.55
N PHE A 151 -10.93 -0.43 6.98
CA PHE A 151 -9.49 -0.20 6.89
C PHE A 151 -8.94 0.54 8.12
N ILE A 152 -7.61 0.57 8.25
CA ILE A 152 -6.85 1.23 9.31
C ILE A 152 -6.13 2.46 8.73
N PRO A 153 -6.74 3.65 8.76
CA PRO A 153 -6.16 4.84 8.13
C PRO A 153 -5.06 5.51 8.94
N LEU A 154 -4.07 6.03 8.21
CA LEU A 154 -3.28 7.20 8.56
C LEU A 154 -3.52 8.26 7.48
N VAL A 155 -3.95 9.46 7.87
CA VAL A 155 -3.92 10.60 6.96
C VAL A 155 -2.76 11.50 7.36
N THR A 156 -1.99 11.97 6.39
CA THR A 156 -0.76 12.74 6.63
C THR A 156 -0.41 13.63 5.43
N ARG A 157 0.85 14.02 5.28
CA ARG A 157 1.39 14.70 4.09
C ARG A 157 2.52 13.86 3.50
N VAL A 158 2.71 13.92 2.18
CA VAL A 158 3.61 13.02 1.43
C VAL A 158 5.05 13.00 1.97
N ALA A 159 5.52 14.11 2.55
CA ALA A 159 6.85 14.20 3.15
C ALA A 159 7.09 13.26 4.34
N LEU A 160 6.02 12.82 5.03
CA LEU A 160 6.08 11.98 6.24
C LEU A 160 7.05 12.48 7.34
N SER A 161 7.38 13.78 7.32
CA SER A 161 8.48 14.35 8.12
C SER A 161 8.05 14.87 9.50
N ARG A 162 6.75 14.84 9.81
CA ARG A 162 6.18 15.22 11.11
C ARG A 162 5.05 14.26 11.49
N ILE A 163 4.74 14.19 12.78
CA ILE A 163 3.60 13.44 13.29
C ILE A 163 2.31 14.15 12.82
N THR A 164 1.36 13.40 12.25
CA THR A 164 0.05 13.97 11.91
C THR A 164 -0.74 14.29 13.17
N GLU A 165 -1.42 15.43 13.19
CA GLU A 165 -2.29 15.87 14.30
C GLU A 165 -3.77 15.98 13.90
N THR A 166 -4.19 15.56 12.69
CA THR A 166 -5.58 15.76 12.21
C THR A 166 -6.16 14.66 11.27
N PRO A 167 -7.32 14.04 11.62
CA PRO A 167 -7.63 13.49 12.94
C PRO A 167 -7.03 12.08 13.14
N PRO A 168 -5.92 11.98 13.87
CA PRO A 168 -5.63 10.84 14.73
C PRO A 168 -6.48 10.94 16.00
N PHE A 169 -7.41 10.00 16.16
CA PHE A 169 -7.82 9.29 17.39
C PHE A 169 -8.55 8.02 16.94
#